data_AF-A0AAW0T211-F1
#
_entry.id   AF-A0AAW0T211-F1
#
_cell.length_a   1.000
_cell.length_b   1.000
_cell.length_c   1.000
_cell.angle_alpha   90.00
_cell.angle_beta   90.00
_cell.angle_gamma   90.00
#
_symmetry.space_group_name_H-M   'P 1'
#
loop_
_entity.id
_entity.type
_entity.pdbx_description
1 polymer ?
#
loop_
_entity_poly.entity_id
_entity_poly.type
_entity_poly.pdbx_seq_one_letter_code
_entity_poly.pdbx_strand_id
1 'polypeptide(L)'
;MRSEYDFDPGAKYHIGANVPYIRYFVSFVVQFQFHKALCMKAGEYDPQNASKPLHKCDIYQSTEAGNALGDMLQMGSSKEWPDAMEALTGVREMDASAIREYFSPLEMWLKEDNEKHGEFIGWETDEKFCSSEGVSGGATEGMSEEATSEPTSAALCCTPASLLLLLLVALLSHIC
;
A
#
# COMPACT_ATOMS: atom_id res chain seq x y z
N MET A 1 -2.21 9.08 26.17
CA MET A 1 -3.43 8.49 25.58
C MET A 1 -3.61 9.17 24.23
N ARG A 2 -3.82 8.42 23.15
CA ARG A 2 -4.13 8.97 21.83
C ARG A 2 -5.64 9.22 21.75
N SER A 3 -6.04 10.21 20.98
CA SER A 3 -7.41 10.70 20.86
C SER A 3 -7.71 11.16 19.44
N GLU A 4 -8.97 11.54 19.18
CA GLU A 4 -9.40 12.11 17.89
C GLU A 4 -8.73 13.46 17.56
N TYR A 5 -8.05 14.09 18.53
CA TYR A 5 -7.26 15.29 18.31
C TYR A 5 -5.84 15.01 17.80
N ASP A 6 -5.40 13.74 17.85
CA ASP A 6 -4.12 13.30 17.32
C ASP A 6 -4.27 12.88 15.85
N PHE A 7 -3.31 13.26 14.99
CA PHE A 7 -3.28 12.83 13.58
C PHE A 7 -2.08 11.91 13.30
N ASP A 8 -2.19 10.68 13.80
CA ASP A 8 -1.15 9.66 13.69
C ASP A 8 -0.80 9.22 12.27
N PRO A 9 -1.76 9.14 11.31
CA PRO A 9 -1.42 8.80 9.94
C PRO A 9 -0.35 9.74 9.36
N GLY A 10 -0.33 11.02 9.75
CA GLY A 10 0.67 11.99 9.31
C GLY A 10 2.11 11.65 9.69
N ALA A 11 2.34 10.79 10.68
CA ALA A 11 3.68 10.36 11.09
C ALA A 11 4.34 9.38 10.11
N LYS A 12 3.58 8.82 9.15
CA LYS A 12 4.13 7.98 8.08
C LYS A 12 4.39 8.84 6.84
N TYR A 13 5.67 8.90 6.41
CA TYR A 13 6.13 9.71 5.27
C TYR A 13 5.18 9.71 4.06
N HIS A 14 4.74 8.54 3.62
CA HIS A 14 3.91 8.37 2.42
C HIS A 14 2.55 9.07 2.50
N ILE A 15 2.02 9.30 3.70
CA ILE A 15 0.75 10.00 3.90
C ILE A 15 0.95 11.50 3.67
N GLY A 16 1.91 12.12 4.37
CA GLY A 16 2.22 13.54 4.16
C GLY A 16 2.79 13.86 2.77
N ALA A 17 3.49 12.91 2.15
CA ALA A 17 4.05 13.05 0.81
C ALA A 17 3.09 12.68 -0.33
N ASN A 18 1.84 12.28 -0.03
CA ASN A 18 0.85 11.82 -1.01
C ASN A 18 1.40 10.74 -1.97
N VAL A 19 2.11 9.74 -1.42
CA VAL A 19 2.69 8.63 -2.18
C VAL A 19 1.84 7.37 -1.96
N PRO A 20 1.15 6.84 -2.99
CA PRO A 20 0.32 5.64 -2.86
C PRO A 20 1.08 4.44 -2.31
N TYR A 21 0.66 3.91 -1.15
CA TYR A 21 1.37 2.83 -0.44
C TYR A 21 1.07 1.43 -0.99
N ILE A 22 -0.04 1.26 -1.73
CA ILE A 22 -0.46 -0.03 -2.31
C ILE A 22 0.62 -0.67 -3.20
N ARG A 23 1.50 0.15 -3.80
CA ARG A 23 2.65 -0.31 -4.59
C ARG A 23 3.55 -1.27 -3.81
N TYR A 24 3.70 -1.07 -2.50
CA TYR A 24 4.52 -1.94 -1.66
C TYR A 24 3.85 -3.29 -1.48
N PHE A 25 2.55 -3.32 -1.14
CA PHE A 25 1.82 -4.58 -1.00
C PHE A 25 1.90 -5.44 -2.27
N VAL A 26 1.63 -4.84 -3.44
CA VAL A 26 1.74 -5.53 -4.73
C VAL A 26 3.19 -5.99 -4.98
N SER A 27 4.16 -5.12 -4.73
CA SER A 27 5.59 -5.47 -4.86
C SER A 27 5.98 -6.65 -3.98
N PHE A 28 5.51 -6.71 -2.74
CA PHE A 28 5.85 -7.80 -1.82
C PHE A 28 5.25 -9.14 -2.24
N VAL A 29 4.18 -9.18 -3.04
CA VAL A 29 3.64 -10.41 -3.63
C VAL A 29 4.39 -10.75 -4.91
N VAL A 30 4.41 -9.82 -5.88
CA VAL A 30 4.94 -10.05 -7.23
C VAL A 30 6.46 -10.27 -7.23
N GLN A 31 7.22 -9.65 -6.31
CA GLN A 31 8.66 -9.86 -6.25
C GLN A 31 9.03 -11.33 -6.04
N PHE A 32 8.21 -12.13 -5.33
CA PHE A 32 8.48 -13.55 -5.15
C PHE A 32 8.12 -14.36 -6.40
N GLN A 33 7.09 -13.98 -7.16
CA GLN A 33 6.81 -14.58 -8.47
C GLN A 33 7.98 -14.32 -9.44
N PHE A 34 8.51 -13.09 -9.46
CA PHE A 34 9.68 -12.73 -10.26
C PHE A 34 10.92 -13.47 -9.79
N HIS A 35 11.18 -13.48 -8.48
CA HIS A 35 12.33 -14.18 -7.91
C HIS A 35 12.28 -15.67 -8.27
N LYS A 36 11.14 -16.34 -8.09
CA LYS A 36 10.96 -17.75 -8.50
C LYS A 36 11.26 -17.96 -9.98
N ALA A 37 10.68 -17.17 -10.87
CA ALA A 37 10.93 -17.29 -12.31
C ALA A 37 12.40 -17.05 -12.69
N LEU A 38 13.03 -16.03 -12.09
CA LEU A 38 14.44 -15.72 -12.32
C LEU A 38 15.37 -16.82 -11.78
N CYS A 39 15.05 -17.41 -10.63
CA CYS A 39 15.79 -18.52 -10.05
C CYS A 39 15.70 -19.80 -10.89
N MET A 40 14.53 -20.07 -11.49
CA MET A 40 14.38 -21.17 -12.46
C MET A 40 15.27 -20.93 -13.68
N LYS A 41 15.26 -19.71 -14.24
CA LYS A 41 16.09 -19.30 -15.39
C LYS A 41 17.58 -19.29 -15.06
N ALA A 42 17.96 -18.99 -13.81
CA ALA A 42 19.34 -19.10 -13.35
C ALA A 42 19.78 -20.55 -13.11
N GLY A 43 18.85 -21.51 -13.10
CA GLY A 43 19.12 -22.88 -12.74
C GLY A 43 19.41 -23.08 -11.24
N GLU A 44 19.10 -22.11 -10.40
CA GLU A 44 19.40 -22.09 -8.96
C GLU A 44 18.22 -22.59 -8.10
N TYR A 45 17.06 -22.77 -8.71
CA TYR A 45 15.88 -23.32 -8.06
C TYR A 45 15.22 -24.39 -8.94
N ASP A 46 14.85 -25.50 -8.32
CA ASP A 46 14.08 -26.58 -8.93
C ASP A 46 13.09 -27.13 -7.87
N PRO A 47 11.76 -27.07 -8.13
CA PRO A 47 10.75 -27.56 -7.20
C PRO A 47 10.91 -29.04 -6.81
N GLN A 48 11.56 -29.83 -7.65
CA GLN A 48 11.77 -31.28 -7.43
C GLN A 48 13.13 -31.59 -6.79
N ASN A 49 13.96 -30.58 -6.54
CA ASN A 49 15.30 -30.75 -6.01
C ASN A 49 15.48 -30.03 -4.66
N ALA A 50 15.46 -30.80 -3.58
CA ALA A 50 15.66 -30.29 -2.23
C ALA A 50 17.02 -29.58 -2.02
N SER A 51 18.03 -29.84 -2.86
CA SER A 51 19.33 -29.14 -2.79
C SER A 51 19.30 -27.73 -3.38
N LYS A 52 18.23 -27.36 -4.11
CA LYS A 52 18.04 -26.05 -4.75
C LYS A 52 16.75 -25.36 -4.27
N PRO A 53 16.63 -25.05 -2.96
CA PRO A 53 15.43 -24.42 -2.44
C PRO A 53 15.38 -22.93 -2.80
N LEU A 54 14.17 -22.38 -2.97
CA LEU A 54 13.98 -21.00 -3.43
C LEU A 54 14.65 -19.96 -2.52
N HIS A 55 14.61 -20.15 -1.20
CA HIS A 55 15.22 -19.22 -0.23
C HIS A 55 16.76 -19.23 -0.20
N LYS A 56 17.43 -20.07 -1.00
CA LYS A 56 18.89 -20.09 -1.18
C LYS A 56 19.35 -19.65 -2.57
N CYS A 57 18.42 -19.35 -3.47
CA CYS A 57 18.75 -18.95 -4.83
C CYS A 57 19.60 -17.68 -4.87
N ASP A 58 20.63 -17.68 -5.70
CA ASP A 58 21.40 -16.49 -6.06
C ASP A 58 21.43 -16.30 -7.59
N ILE A 59 20.80 -15.23 -8.09
CA ILE A 59 20.74 -14.95 -9.53
C ILE A 59 21.98 -14.20 -10.06
N TYR A 60 23.00 -13.97 -9.22
CA TYR A 60 24.22 -13.27 -9.60
C TYR A 60 24.90 -13.91 -10.83
N GLN A 61 25.32 -13.07 -11.78
CA GLN A 61 25.95 -13.47 -13.06
C GLN A 61 25.10 -14.37 -13.98
N SER A 62 23.80 -14.53 -13.72
CA SER A 62 22.90 -15.22 -14.65
C SER A 62 22.48 -14.29 -15.79
N THR A 63 23.13 -14.44 -16.95
CA THR A 63 22.74 -13.74 -18.19
C THR A 63 21.31 -14.11 -18.62
N GLU A 64 20.90 -15.36 -18.40
CA GLU A 64 19.56 -15.83 -18.76
C GLU A 64 18.46 -15.13 -17.94
N ALA A 65 18.65 -15.04 -16.61
CA ALA A 65 17.74 -14.30 -15.74
C ALA A 65 17.75 -12.81 -16.07
N GLY A 66 18.94 -12.23 -16.33
CA GLY A 66 19.09 -10.83 -16.70
C GLY A 66 18.37 -10.47 -18.01
N ASN A 67 18.48 -11.30 -19.04
CA ASN A 67 17.78 -11.10 -20.31
C ASN A 67 16.26 -11.12 -20.12
N ALA A 68 15.72 -12.11 -19.41
CA ALA A 68 14.28 -12.20 -19.16
C ALA A 68 13.74 -11.02 -18.35
N LEU A 69 14.48 -10.57 -17.32
CA LEU A 69 14.12 -9.36 -16.57
C LEU A 69 14.18 -8.12 -17.47
N GLY A 70 15.23 -8.01 -18.28
CA GLY A 70 15.43 -6.91 -19.22
C GLY A 70 14.30 -6.82 -20.25
N ASP A 71 13.87 -7.93 -20.81
CA ASP A 71 12.78 -8.00 -21.80
C ASP A 71 11.46 -7.48 -21.22
N MET A 72 11.12 -7.90 -20.00
CA MET A 72 9.95 -7.37 -19.28
C MET A 72 10.08 -5.86 -19.01
N LEU A 73 11.24 -5.40 -18.50
CA LEU A 73 11.43 -4.00 -18.12
C LEU A 73 11.44 -3.05 -19.32
N GLN A 74 11.94 -3.50 -20.48
CA GLN A 74 11.93 -2.73 -21.74
C GLN A 74 10.51 -2.40 -22.21
N MET A 75 9.50 -3.18 -21.84
CA MET A 75 8.11 -2.90 -22.19
C MET A 75 7.59 -1.63 -21.51
N GLY A 76 8.14 -1.23 -20.37
CA GLY A 76 7.70 -0.06 -19.60
C GLY A 76 6.18 -0.07 -19.39
N SER A 77 5.52 1.02 -19.78
CA SER A 77 4.06 1.15 -19.75
C SER A 77 3.41 1.00 -21.14
N SER A 78 4.09 0.38 -22.11
CA SER A 78 3.56 0.21 -23.48
C SER A 78 2.55 -0.93 -23.61
N LYS A 79 2.48 -1.81 -22.61
CA LYS A 79 1.60 -2.97 -22.52
C LYS A 79 0.93 -3.01 -21.15
N GLU A 80 -0.17 -3.74 -21.07
CA GLU A 80 -0.83 -4.01 -19.81
C GLU A 80 0.08 -4.87 -18.92
N TRP A 81 0.03 -4.65 -17.60
CA TRP A 81 0.90 -5.34 -16.65
C TRP A 81 0.84 -6.89 -16.72
N PRO A 82 -0.28 -7.56 -17.07
CA PRO A 82 -0.30 -9.01 -17.21
C PRO A 82 0.59 -9.50 -18.36
N ASP A 83 0.72 -8.71 -19.44
CA ASP A 83 1.58 -9.04 -20.57
C ASP A 83 3.07 -8.93 -20.18
N ALA A 84 3.41 -7.93 -19.36
CA ALA A 84 4.76 -7.79 -18.82
C ALA A 84 5.07 -8.94 -17.84
N MET A 85 4.13 -9.29 -16.96
CA MET A 85 4.29 -10.43 -16.05
C MET A 85 4.49 -11.74 -16.80
N GLU A 86 3.72 -11.97 -17.87
CA GLU A 86 3.83 -13.16 -18.70
C GLU A 86 5.18 -13.26 -19.40
N ALA A 87 5.74 -12.14 -19.88
CA ALA A 87 7.05 -12.12 -20.51
C ALA A 87 8.18 -12.64 -19.59
N LEU A 88 8.11 -12.37 -18.29
CA LEU A 88 9.09 -12.85 -17.32
C LEU A 88 8.76 -14.24 -16.76
N THR A 89 7.51 -14.43 -16.35
CA THR A 89 7.08 -15.55 -15.50
C THR A 89 6.32 -16.65 -16.24
N GLY A 90 5.80 -16.35 -17.44
CA GLY A 90 4.88 -17.22 -18.17
C GLY A 90 3.45 -17.23 -17.61
N VAL A 91 3.15 -16.43 -16.59
CA VAL A 91 1.80 -16.30 -16.03
C VAL A 91 1.31 -14.85 -16.10
N ARG A 92 -0.02 -14.67 -16.12
CA ARG A 92 -0.67 -13.37 -16.27
C ARG A 92 -1.29 -12.82 -14.97
N GLU A 93 -1.27 -13.63 -13.90
CA GLU A 93 -1.98 -13.34 -12.67
C GLU A 93 -1.02 -13.13 -11.49
N MET A 94 -1.37 -12.17 -10.63
CA MET A 94 -0.71 -12.01 -9.34
C MET A 94 -1.17 -13.13 -8.40
N ASP A 95 -0.21 -13.83 -7.81
CA ASP A 95 -0.47 -14.99 -6.97
C ASP A 95 0.50 -15.06 -5.77
N ALA A 96 -0.01 -15.54 -4.64
CA ALA A 96 0.74 -15.62 -3.39
C ALA A 96 1.50 -16.94 -3.19
N SER A 97 1.40 -17.92 -4.12
CA SER A 97 2.07 -19.22 -3.94
C SER A 97 3.59 -19.08 -3.82
N ALA A 98 4.21 -18.18 -4.58
CA ALA A 98 5.66 -18.01 -4.56
C ALA A 98 6.18 -17.49 -3.20
N ILE A 99 5.50 -16.52 -2.58
CA ILE A 99 5.87 -16.03 -1.25
C ILE A 99 5.60 -17.10 -0.17
N ARG A 100 4.49 -17.84 -0.30
CA ARG A 100 4.16 -18.94 0.63
C ARG A 100 5.18 -20.07 0.55
N GLU A 101 5.62 -20.41 -0.66
CA GLU A 101 6.65 -21.42 -0.88
C GLU A 101 7.99 -20.97 -0.28
N TYR A 102 8.39 -19.73 -0.53
CA TYR A 102 9.64 -19.17 0.00
C TYR A 102 9.71 -19.29 1.54
N PHE A 103 8.61 -18.94 2.23
CA PHE A 103 8.54 -18.98 3.69
C PHE A 103 8.07 -20.32 4.27
N SER A 104 7.76 -21.32 3.44
CA SER A 104 7.23 -22.61 3.91
C SER A 104 8.10 -23.29 4.97
N PRO A 105 9.45 -23.33 4.86
CA PRO A 105 10.29 -23.94 5.90
C PRO A 105 10.19 -23.21 7.24
N LEU A 106 10.15 -21.87 7.20
CA LEU A 106 10.01 -21.04 8.40
C LEU A 106 8.63 -21.21 9.04
N GLU A 107 7.57 -21.24 8.23
CA GLU A 107 6.21 -21.43 8.73
C GLU A 107 6.04 -22.79 9.41
N MET A 108 6.59 -23.87 8.86
CA MET A 108 6.55 -25.19 9.49
C MET A 108 7.26 -25.18 10.85
N TRP A 109 8.47 -24.62 10.89
CA TRP A 109 9.23 -24.51 12.14
C TRP A 109 8.49 -23.67 13.19
N LEU A 110 7.93 -22.52 12.81
CA LEU A 110 7.19 -21.64 13.72
C LEU A 110 5.94 -22.32 14.29
N LYS A 111 5.22 -23.12 13.51
CA LYS A 111 4.05 -23.87 14.00
C LYS A 111 4.45 -24.86 15.09
N GLU A 112 5.47 -25.66 14.83
CA GLU A 112 5.99 -26.64 15.79
C GLU A 112 6.50 -25.97 17.07
N ASP A 113 7.25 -24.86 16.93
CA ASP A 113 7.84 -24.16 18.07
C ASP A 113 6.78 -23.45 18.92
N ASN A 114 5.78 -22.82 18.29
CA ASN A 114 4.66 -22.20 19.00
C ASN A 114 3.84 -23.25 19.77
N GLU A 115 3.55 -24.41 19.16
CA GLU A 115 2.83 -25.51 19.82
C GLU A 115 3.62 -26.05 21.01
N LYS A 116 4.93 -26.22 20.85
CA LYS A 116 5.83 -26.71 21.90
C LYS A 116 5.85 -25.80 23.12
N HIS A 117 5.78 -24.49 22.93
CA HIS A 117 5.83 -23.51 24.03
C HIS A 117 4.44 -23.04 24.49
N GLY A 118 3.37 -23.48 23.81
CA GLY A 118 2.01 -23.08 24.16
C GLY A 118 1.74 -21.60 23.89
N GLU A 119 2.34 -21.05 22.82
CA GLU A 119 2.18 -19.65 22.43
C GLU A 119 0.72 -19.33 22.05
N PHE A 120 0.22 -18.18 22.49
CA PHE A 120 -1.11 -17.71 22.12
C PHE A 120 -1.07 -17.06 20.73
N ILE A 121 -1.86 -17.58 19.78
CA ILE A 121 -1.93 -17.07 18.41
C ILE A 121 -3.16 -16.19 18.22
N GLY A 122 -2.91 -14.93 17.89
CA GLY A 122 -3.94 -13.91 17.68
C GLY A 122 -3.74 -12.74 18.63
N TRP A 123 -4.73 -11.86 18.69
CA TRP A 123 -4.75 -10.71 19.58
C TRP A 123 -6.19 -10.41 19.99
N GLU A 124 -6.36 -9.84 21.18
CA GLU A 124 -7.63 -9.28 21.62
C GLU A 124 -7.80 -7.88 21.03
N THR A 125 -9.04 -7.43 20.87
CA THR A 125 -9.33 -6.07 20.39
C THR A 125 -9.11 -5.05 21.51
N ASP A 126 -8.20 -4.11 21.30
CA ASP A 126 -7.86 -3.10 22.29
C ASP A 126 -8.71 -1.83 22.05
N GLU A 127 -9.93 -1.78 22.62
CA GLU A 127 -10.83 -0.61 22.53
C GLU A 127 -10.24 0.67 23.17
N LYS A 128 -9.14 0.55 23.91
CA LYS A 128 -8.58 1.60 24.76
C LYS A 128 -7.55 2.51 24.09
N PHE A 129 -7.09 2.16 22.88
CA PHE A 129 -5.97 2.88 22.27
C PHE A 129 -6.38 4.18 21.55
N CYS A 130 -7.62 4.25 21.04
CA CYS A 130 -8.20 5.44 20.44
C CYS A 130 -9.59 5.68 21.04
N SER A 131 -9.67 6.39 22.18
CA SER A 131 -10.95 6.75 22.78
C SER A 131 -11.46 8.06 22.17
N SER A 132 -12.70 8.07 21.69
CA SER A 132 -13.42 9.29 21.30
C SER A 132 -13.83 10.16 22.51
N GLU A 133 -13.72 9.63 23.72
CA GLU A 133 -14.19 10.25 24.98
C GLU A 133 -13.29 11.37 25.54
N GLY A 134 -12.40 11.93 24.72
CA GLY A 134 -11.55 13.08 25.07
C GLY A 134 -12.19 14.46 24.84
N VAL A 135 -13.43 14.54 24.37
CA VAL A 135 -14.14 15.82 24.13
C VAL A 135 -15.02 16.19 25.34
N SER A 136 -14.41 16.38 26.51
CA SER A 136 -15.09 17.03 27.64
C SER A 136 -14.12 17.74 28.57
N GLY A 137 -13.57 18.86 28.11
CA GLY A 137 -12.86 19.77 29.01
C GLY A 137 -11.95 20.77 28.33
N GLY A 138 -12.51 21.94 27.96
CA GLY A 138 -11.69 23.13 27.71
C GLY A 138 -12.14 24.04 26.58
N ALA A 139 -13.33 24.63 26.67
CA ALA A 139 -13.62 25.96 26.11
C ALA A 139 -14.95 26.50 26.66
N THR A 140 -14.95 26.96 27.91
CA THR A 140 -15.92 27.96 28.39
C THR A 140 -15.18 28.97 29.26
N GLU A 141 -14.39 29.85 28.64
CA GLU A 141 -14.29 31.21 29.15
C GLU A 141 -15.43 31.99 28.49
N GLY A 142 -16.29 32.52 29.35
CA GLY A 142 -17.50 33.21 28.94
C GLY A 142 -17.18 34.45 28.12
N MET A 143 -17.91 34.60 27.02
CA MET A 143 -18.35 35.91 26.57
C MET A 143 -19.85 35.80 26.30
N SER A 144 -20.59 36.51 27.11
CA SER A 144 -22.02 36.77 26.97
C SER A 144 -22.31 37.41 25.61
N GLU A 145 -23.25 36.87 24.85
CA GLU A 145 -24.26 37.67 24.15
C GLU A 145 -25.45 36.82 23.74
N GLU A 146 -26.60 37.49 23.82
CA GLU A 146 -27.96 37.00 23.76
C GLU A 146 -28.48 36.94 22.33
N ALA A 147 -29.42 36.01 22.07
CA ALA A 147 -30.59 36.14 21.20
C ALA A 147 -30.81 35.00 20.18
N THR A 148 -31.79 34.15 20.53
CA THR A 148 -32.93 33.69 19.71
C THR A 148 -32.74 33.17 18.28
N SER A 149 -33.13 31.92 18.05
CA SER A 149 -34.30 31.48 17.22
C SER A 149 -34.05 30.16 16.47
N GLU A 150 -35.09 29.32 16.43
CA GLU A 150 -35.15 28.01 15.79
C GLU A 150 -34.90 28.03 14.26
N PRO A 151 -34.53 26.89 13.63
CA PRO A 151 -34.30 26.85 12.19
C PRO A 151 -35.60 26.59 11.43
N THR A 152 -35.90 27.42 10.44
CA THR A 152 -36.84 27.05 9.37
C THR A 152 -36.19 27.16 8.00
N SER A 153 -36.45 26.11 7.22
CA SER A 153 -36.06 25.83 5.85
C SER A 153 -36.36 26.96 4.85
N ALA A 154 -35.38 27.26 3.97
CA ALA A 154 -35.50 27.63 2.55
C ALA A 154 -34.10 28.08 2.06
N ALA A 155 -33.47 27.41 1.09
CA ALA A 155 -33.57 27.69 -0.35
C ALA A 155 -33.12 29.13 -0.76
N LEU A 156 -32.21 29.16 -1.76
CA LEU A 156 -31.73 30.29 -2.57
C LEU A 156 -30.63 31.20 -1.96
N CYS A 157 -29.43 31.15 -2.55
CA CYS A 157 -29.05 32.14 -3.57
C CYS A 157 -27.72 31.80 -4.27
N CYS A 158 -27.82 31.43 -5.55
CA CYS A 158 -26.78 31.67 -6.55
C CYS A 158 -26.53 33.18 -6.64
N THR A 159 -25.30 33.64 -6.43
CA THR A 159 -24.88 34.99 -6.77
C THR A 159 -23.95 34.98 -7.99
N PRO A 160 -24.10 35.90 -8.97
CA PRO A 160 -23.42 35.86 -10.27
C PRO A 160 -21.97 36.36 -10.23
N ALA A 161 -21.33 36.42 -9.06
CA ALA A 161 -20.02 37.04 -8.90
C ALA A 161 -18.83 36.15 -9.29
N SER A 162 -19.02 34.84 -9.54
CA SER A 162 -17.90 33.92 -9.83
C SER A 162 -17.57 33.72 -11.31
N LEU A 163 -18.30 34.33 -12.26
CA LEU A 163 -17.95 34.18 -13.70
C LEU A 163 -16.94 35.21 -14.22
N LEU A 164 -16.78 36.37 -13.56
CA LEU A 164 -15.82 37.39 -14.02
C LEU A 164 -14.37 37.07 -13.63
N LEU A 165 -14.14 36.28 -12.57
CA LEU A 165 -12.80 35.92 -12.13
C LEU A 165 -12.17 34.84 -13.03
N LEU A 166 -12.98 33.97 -13.63
CA LEU A 166 -12.50 32.92 -14.54
C LEU A 166 -12.11 33.45 -15.93
N LEU A 167 -12.73 34.55 -16.40
CA LEU A 167 -12.36 35.17 -17.68
C LEU A 167 -11.07 36.01 -17.59
N LEU A 168 -10.76 36.60 -16.44
CA LEU A 168 -9.49 37.32 -16.22
C LEU A 168 -8.28 36.37 -16.16
N VAL A 169 -8.44 35.18 -15.58
CA VAL A 169 -7.37 34.17 -15.53
C VAL A 169 -7.11 33.56 -16.92
N ALA A 170 -8.14 33.43 -17.77
CA ALA A 170 -8.00 32.91 -19.13
C ALA A 170 -7.38 33.92 -20.14
N LEU A 171 -7.46 35.22 -19.88
CA LEU A 171 -6.86 36.25 -20.75
C LEU A 171 -5.38 36.53 -20.42
N LEU A 172 -4.90 36.15 -19.24
CA LEU A 172 -3.50 36.32 -18.84
C LEU A 172 -2.59 35.13 -19.23
N SER A 173 -3.16 34.00 -19.65
CA SER A 173 -2.41 32.82 -20.12
C SER A 173 -2.08 32.82 -21.62
N HIS A 174 -2.39 33.90 -22.34
CA HIS A 174 -1.98 34.11 -23.74
C HIS A 174 -0.98 35.27 -23.93
N ILE A 175 -0.40 35.76 -22.83
CA ILE A 175 0.72 36.71 -22.85
C ILE A 175 1.79 36.21 -21.89
N CYS A 176 2.32 35.02 -22.17
CA CYS A 176 3.69 34.57 -21.84
C CYS A 176 3.95 33.26 -22.59
#